data_AF-A0A9P9FG07-F1
#
_entry.id   AF-A0A9P9FG07-F1
#
_cell.length_a   1.000
_cell.length_b   1.000
_cell.length_c   1.000
_cell.angle_alpha   90.00
_cell.angle_beta   90.00
_cell.angle_gamma   90.00
#
_symmetry.space_group_name_H-M   'P 1'
#
loop_
_entity.id
_entity.type
_entity.pdbx_description
1 polymer ?
#
loop_
_entity_poly.entity_id
_entity_poly.type
_entity_poly.pdbx_seq_one_letter_code
_entity_poly.pdbx_strand_id
1 'polypeptide(L)' 'MFTAFKNLPPKTRAGVGVAILAWGGAGLYLSDRVEEEYPASEEDKAKLNQYTPKITVVENDKSQER' A
#
# COMPACT_ATOMS: atom_id res chain seq x y z
N MET A 1 13.70 15.95 16.72
CA MET A 1 13.07 16.01 15.37
C MET A 1 11.84 16.92 15.35
N PHE A 2 10.82 16.69 16.19
CA PHE A 2 9.61 17.52 16.23
C PHE A 2 9.83 19.01 16.56
N THR A 3 10.88 19.35 17.33
CA THR A 3 11.21 20.75 17.66
C THR A 3 11.59 21.56 16.42
N ALA A 4 12.37 20.96 15.50
CA ALA A 4 12.81 21.63 14.28
C ALA A 4 11.62 22.00 13.37
N PHE A 5 10.64 21.09 13.23
CA PHE A 5 9.43 21.36 12.47
C PHE A 5 8.54 22.43 13.11
N LYS A 6 8.42 22.42 14.45
CA LYS A 6 7.62 23.41 15.19
C LYS A 6 8.20 24.82 15.12
N ASN A 7 9.51 24.96 14.96
CA ASN A 7 10.21 26.25 14.86
C ASN A 7 10.09 26.92 13.48
N LEU A 8 9.54 26.24 12.47
CA LEU A 8 9.31 26.82 11.16
C LEU A 8 8.12 27.81 11.20
N PRO A 9 8.15 28.88 10.38
CA PRO A 9 7.00 29.76 10.20
C PRO A 9 5.73 28.98 9.80
N PRO A 10 4.52 29.38 10.24
CA PRO A 10 3.29 28.62 9.97
C PRO A 10 3.05 28.31 8.50
N LYS A 11 3.32 29.28 7.60
CA LYS A 11 3.20 29.11 6.15
C LYS A 11 4.18 28.06 5.61
N THR A 12 5.42 28.06 6.12
CA THR A 12 6.44 27.10 5.73
C THR A 12 6.08 25.69 6.16
N ARG A 13 5.56 25.50 7.39
CA ARG A 13 5.08 24.18 7.84
C ARG A 13 3.95 23.64 6.97
N ALA A 14 3.00 24.51 6.61
CA ALA A 14 1.91 24.14 5.70
C ALA A 14 2.48 23.75 4.33
N GLY A 15 3.42 24.51 3.80
CA GLY A 15 4.11 24.19 2.54
C GLY A 15 4.82 22.84 2.58
N VAL A 16 5.54 22.53 3.66
CA VAL A 16 6.20 21.23 3.85
C VAL A 16 5.17 20.09 3.90
N GLY A 17 4.06 20.29 4.62
CA GLY A 17 2.97 19.31 4.68
C GLY A 17 2.38 19.04 3.30
N VAL A 18 2.06 20.09 2.54
CA VAL A 18 1.55 19.98 1.16
C VAL A 18 2.56 19.30 0.24
N ALA A 19 3.85 19.63 0.37
CA ALA A 19 4.90 19.01 -0.44
C ALA A 19 5.01 17.51 -0.20
N ILE A 20 4.94 17.06 1.06
CA ILE A 20 4.96 15.63 1.40
C ILE A 20 3.74 14.91 0.82
N LEU A 21 2.55 15.50 0.96
CA LEU A 21 1.33 14.94 0.40
C LEU A 21 1.38 14.86 -1.13
N ALA A 22 1.85 15.92 -1.80
CA ALA A 22 2.01 15.96 -3.25
C ALA A 22 3.02 14.92 -3.72
N TRP A 23 4.14 14.77 -3.03
CA TRP A 23 5.15 13.74 -3.34
C TRP A 23 4.59 12.33 -3.19
N GLY A 24 3.91 12.04 -2.07
CA GLY A 24 3.26 10.74 -1.86
C GLY A 24 2.21 10.44 -2.92
N GLY A 25 1.34 11.41 -3.24
CA GLY A 25 0.31 11.26 -4.27
C GLY A 25 0.89 11.05 -5.66
N ALA A 26 1.94 11.79 -6.03
CA ALA A 26 2.64 11.59 -7.30
C ALA A 26 3.30 10.20 -7.37
N GLY A 27 3.93 9.75 -6.28
CA GLY A 27 4.54 8.41 -6.21
C GLY A 27 3.52 7.29 -6.40
N LEU A 28 2.35 7.39 -5.74
CA LEU A 28 1.27 6.41 -5.91
C LEU A 28 0.73 6.40 -7.35
N TYR A 29 0.43 7.57 -7.91
CA TYR A 29 -0.06 7.67 -9.29
C TYR A 29 0.93 7.10 -10.31
N LEU A 30 2.23 7.33 -10.11
CA LEU A 30 3.27 6.76 -10.98
C LEU A 30 3.42 5.24 -10.77
N SER A 31 3.31 4.76 -9.54
CA SER A 31 3.37 3.32 -9.22
C SER A 31 2.27 2.56 -9.93
N ASP A 32 1.02 3.02 -9.82
CA ASP A 32 -0.14 2.39 -10.45
C ASP A 32 0.05 2.29 -11.97
N ARG A 33 0.55 3.37 -12.59
CA ARG A 33 0.84 3.41 -14.03
C ARG A 33 1.92 2.41 -14.43
N VAL A 34 2.97 2.27 -13.61
CA VAL A 34 4.05 1.31 -13.87
C VAL A 34 3.53 -0.13 -13.75
N GLU A 35 2.67 -0.42 -12.78
CA GLU A 35 2.06 -1.75 -12.64
C GLU A 35 1.16 -2.12 -13.85
N GLU A 36 0.44 -1.14 -14.41
CA GLU A 36 -0.37 -1.35 -15.63
C GLU A 36 0.49 -1.60 -16.88
N GLU A 37 1.58 -0.84 -17.05
CA GLU A 37 2.42 -0.90 -18.25
C GLU A 37 3.43 -2.05 -18.20
N TYR A 38 3.85 -2.44 -17.00
CA TYR A 38 4.85 -3.48 -16.75
C TYR A 38 4.29 -4.57 -15.83
N PRO A 39 3.39 -5.44 -16.34
CA PRO A 39 2.85 -6.53 -15.54
C PRO A 39 3.96 -7.52 -15.16
N ALA A 40 3.86 -8.06 -13.94
CA ALA A 40 4.79 -9.08 -13.45
C ALA A 40 4.81 -10.32 -14.35
N SER A 41 6.00 -10.91 -14.54
CA SER A 41 6.17 -12.12 -15.33
C SER A 41 5.48 -13.32 -14.68
N GLU A 42 5.14 -14.34 -15.47
CA GLU A 42 4.53 -15.57 -14.95
C GLU A 42 5.47 -16.32 -13.97
N GLU A 43 6.79 -16.21 -14.16
CA GLU A 43 7.77 -16.79 -13.24
C GLU A 43 7.76 -16.09 -11.88
N ASP A 44 7.64 -14.77 -11.86
CA ASP A 44 7.57 -13.99 -10.62
C ASP A 44 6.27 -14.26 -9.86
N LYS A 45 5.15 -14.38 -10.57
CA LYS A 45 3.87 -14.80 -9.98
C LYS A 45 3.96 -16.22 -9.39
N ALA A 46 4.63 -17.15 -10.08
CA ALA A 46 4.81 -18.51 -9.58
C ALA A 46 5.64 -18.55 -8.30
N LYS A 47 6.72 -17.76 -8.22
CA LYS A 47 7.53 -17.62 -6.99
C LYS A 47 6.71 -17.01 -5.86
N LEU A 48 5.92 -15.97 -6.13
CA LEU A 48 5.08 -15.32 -5.13
C LEU A 48 4.02 -16.27 -4.56
N ASN A 49 3.39 -17.08 -5.42
CA ASN A 49 2.39 -18.07 -5.03
C ASN A 49 2.90 -19.13 -4.05
N GLN A 50 4.22 -19.35 -3.96
CA GLN A 50 4.80 -20.25 -2.96
C GLN A 50 4.75 -19.67 -1.54
N TYR A 51 4.75 -18.34 -1.42
CA TYR A 51 4.68 -17.64 -0.13
C TYR A 51 3.26 -17.21 0.24
N THR A 52 2.33 -17.17 -0.72
CA THR A 52 0.93 -16.84 -0.48
C THR A 52 0.25 -17.93 0.35
N PRO A 53 -0.26 -17.62 1.56
CA PRO A 53 -0.94 -18.61 2.40
C PRO A 53 -2.26 -19.04 1.74
N LYS A 54 -2.53 -20.35 1.74
CA LYS A 54 -3.77 -20.93 1.20
C LYS A 54 -4.83 -20.99 2.30
N ILE A 55 -5.89 -20.20 2.16
CA ILE A 55 -7.05 -20.26 3.06
C ILE A 55 -7.92 -21.43 2.62
N THR A 56 -8.11 -22.41 3.52
CA THR A 56 -9.10 -23.48 3.33
C THR A 56 -10.29 -23.15 4.20
N VAL A 57 -11.46 -22.93 3.58
CA VAL A 57 -12.71 -22.73 4.31
C VAL A 57 -13.19 -24.09 4.79
N VAL A 58 -13.39 -24.24 6.09
CA VAL A 58 -14.01 -25.43 6.70
C VAL A 58 -15.44 -25.06 7.08
N GLU A 59 -16.42 -25.75 6.52
CA GLU A 59 -17.82 -25.60 6.93
C GLU A 59 -18.00 -26.11 8.37
N ASN A 60 -18.65 -25.29 9.20
CA ASN A 60 -18.94 -25.63 10.59
C ASN A 60 -20.28 -26.39 10.65
N ASP A 61 -20.27 -27.53 11.32
CA ASP A 61 -21.33 -28.53 11.45
C ASP A 61 -22.58 -28.06 12.25
N LYS A 62 -22.87 -26.75 12.28
CA LYS A 62 -24.08 -26.19 12.90
C LYS A 62 -25.30 -26.22 11.98
N SER A 63 -25.14 -26.74 10.76
CA SER A 63 -26.21 -26.98 9.79
C SER A 63 -26.83 -28.38 9.90
N GLN A 64 -26.24 -29.32 10.65
CA GLN A 64 -26.78 -30.68 10.85
C GLN A 64 -27.66 -30.83 12.11
N GLU A 65 -27.89 -29.74 12.86
CA GLU A 65 -28.67 -29.75 14.12
C GLU A 65 -29.98 -28.95 13.99
N ARG A 66 -30.65 -29.00 12.83
CA ARG A 66 -32.02 -28.49 12.63
C ARG A 66 -32.90 -29.44 11.84
#